data_AF-A0A8J7BZH1-F1
#
_entry.id   AF-A0A8J7BZH1-F1
#
_cell.length_a   1.000
_cell.length_b   1.000
_cell.length_c   1.000
_cell.angle_alpha   90.00
_cell.angle_beta   90.00
_cell.angle_gamma   90.00
#
_symmetry.space_group_name_H-M   'P 1'
#
loop_
_entity.id
_entity.type
_entity.pdbx_description
1 polymer ?
#
loop_
_entity_poly.entity_id
_entity_poly.type
_entity_poly.pdbx_seq_one_letter_code
_entity_poly.pdbx_strand_id
1 'polypeptide(L)'
;MDNKANKPTVLDLFCGAGGMSLGFENAGCEILGGIDKNPHAIKTHHTNDKLQLYESEPKSEYQAKMRSKNNQSVGVMNHICRAHNEKDLAIFEMLPQGGKYKDLPESVKRYRDDIFDDKYKRLKWNEPSWTLTAHMQKDCLAYIHPTQTRSISVREAARLQSFPEHFVFDAPMTKMFELVGNSVPPLLVEAIALE
;
A
#
# COMPACT_ATOMS: atom_id res chain seq x y z
N MET A 1 -21.66 -36.42 -5.06
CA MET A 1 -20.64 -36.13 -6.10
C MET A 1 -20.92 -34.71 -6.55
N ASP A 2 -20.18 -33.74 -6.01
CA ASP A 2 -20.44 -32.32 -6.27
C ASP A 2 -19.88 -31.95 -7.64
N ASN A 3 -20.79 -31.61 -8.55
CA ASN A 3 -20.49 -31.16 -9.89
C ASN A 3 -19.98 -29.70 -9.81
N LYS A 4 -18.68 -29.50 -9.56
CA LYS A 4 -18.04 -28.20 -9.78
C LYS A 4 -18.05 -27.93 -11.27
N ALA A 5 -19.05 -27.19 -11.76
CA ALA A 5 -19.02 -26.67 -13.12
C ALA A 5 -17.72 -25.88 -13.31
N ASN A 6 -16.86 -26.35 -14.20
CA ASN A 6 -15.56 -25.74 -14.45
C ASN A 6 -15.81 -24.34 -15.04
N LYS A 7 -15.35 -23.29 -14.35
CA LYS A 7 -15.48 -21.92 -14.86
C LYS A 7 -14.66 -21.81 -16.15
N PRO A 8 -15.17 -21.17 -17.22
CA PRO A 8 -14.38 -20.94 -18.41
C PRO A 8 -13.15 -20.09 -18.07
N THR A 9 -11.96 -20.50 -18.52
CA THR A 9 -10.71 -19.79 -18.29
C THR A 9 -10.36 -18.88 -19.47
N VAL A 10 -9.80 -17.70 -19.20
CA VAL A 10 -9.46 -16.68 -20.20
C VAL A 10 -8.01 -16.25 -20.07
N LEU A 11 -7.30 -16.16 -21.20
CA LEU A 11 -5.98 -15.54 -21.32
C LEU A 11 -6.11 -14.32 -22.22
N ASP A 12 -5.85 -13.13 -21.68
CA ASP A 12 -6.06 -11.85 -22.36
C ASP A 12 -4.77 -11.39 -23.06
N LEU A 13 -4.64 -11.67 -24.36
CA LEU A 13 -3.39 -11.42 -25.11
C LEU A 13 -3.17 -9.95 -25.51
N PHE A 14 -4.13 -9.07 -25.24
CA PHE A 14 -4.07 -7.61 -25.50
C PHE A 14 -4.76 -6.87 -24.37
N CYS A 15 -4.26 -7.07 -23.16
CA CYS A 15 -5.05 -6.83 -21.97
C CYS A 15 -5.25 -5.36 -21.64
N GLY A 16 -4.45 -4.45 -22.20
CA GLY A 16 -4.54 -3.03 -21.92
C GLY A 16 -4.54 -2.77 -20.41
N ALA A 17 -5.45 -1.93 -19.95
CA ALA A 17 -5.66 -1.67 -18.51
C ALA A 17 -6.52 -2.73 -17.79
N GLY A 18 -6.98 -3.78 -18.49
CA GLY A 18 -7.80 -4.87 -17.93
C GLY A 18 -9.31 -4.74 -18.07
N GLY A 19 -9.82 -3.85 -18.93
CA GLY A 19 -11.26 -3.72 -19.15
C GLY A 19 -11.93 -4.99 -19.71
N MET A 20 -11.26 -5.70 -20.62
CA MET A 20 -11.77 -6.96 -21.19
C MET A 20 -11.74 -8.10 -20.17
N SER A 21 -10.60 -8.26 -19.48
CA SER A 21 -10.46 -9.21 -18.36
C SER A 21 -11.55 -9.01 -17.28
N LEU A 22 -11.83 -7.76 -16.88
CA LEU A 22 -12.91 -7.45 -15.92
C LEU A 22 -14.30 -7.82 -16.46
N GLY A 23 -14.55 -7.63 -17.76
CA GLY A 23 -15.79 -8.05 -18.40
C GLY A 23 -16.01 -9.57 -18.35
N PHE A 24 -14.97 -10.35 -18.61
CA PHE A 24 -15.00 -11.81 -18.50
C PHE A 24 -15.16 -12.29 -17.05
N GLU A 25 -14.49 -11.65 -16.10
CA GLU A 25 -14.65 -11.94 -14.67
C GLU A 25 -16.10 -11.70 -14.21
N ASN A 26 -16.71 -10.57 -14.60
CA ASN A 26 -18.11 -10.27 -14.33
C ASN A 26 -19.09 -11.29 -14.95
N ALA A 27 -18.68 -11.95 -16.04
CA ALA A 27 -19.44 -13.02 -16.68
C ALA A 27 -19.20 -14.41 -16.04
N GLY A 28 -18.38 -14.50 -14.99
CA GLY A 28 -18.09 -15.73 -14.25
C GLY A 28 -16.91 -16.55 -14.79
N CYS A 29 -16.10 -15.99 -15.69
CA CYS A 29 -14.87 -16.62 -16.17
C CYS A 29 -13.71 -16.43 -15.17
N GLU A 30 -12.73 -17.32 -15.24
CA GLU A 30 -11.46 -17.22 -14.50
C GLU A 30 -10.37 -16.63 -15.40
N ILE A 31 -9.73 -15.55 -14.97
CA ILE A 31 -8.66 -14.92 -15.74
C ILE A 31 -7.31 -15.56 -15.35
N LEU A 32 -6.65 -16.21 -16.31
CA LEU A 32 -5.36 -16.88 -16.10
C LEU A 32 -4.16 -15.93 -16.26
N GLY A 33 -4.33 -14.83 -16.98
CA GLY A 33 -3.27 -13.85 -17.19
C GLY A 33 -3.61 -12.84 -18.29
N GLY A 34 -2.77 -11.80 -18.39
CA GLY A 34 -2.84 -10.78 -19.44
C GLY A 34 -1.47 -10.44 -20.02
N ILE A 35 -1.41 -10.18 -21.32
CA ILE A 35 -0.21 -9.74 -22.04
C ILE A 35 -0.52 -8.42 -22.74
N ASP A 36 0.40 -7.45 -22.65
CA ASP A 36 0.35 -6.22 -23.44
C ASP A 36 1.78 -5.73 -23.72
N LYS A 37 1.96 -4.89 -24.73
CA LYS A 37 3.26 -4.27 -25.05
C LYS A 37 3.53 -3.05 -24.18
N ASN A 38 2.49 -2.38 -23.68
CA ASN A 38 2.60 -1.18 -22.86
C ASN A 38 2.82 -1.55 -21.39
N PRO A 39 3.99 -1.26 -20.79
CA PRO A 39 4.28 -1.61 -19.41
C PRO A 39 3.36 -0.92 -18.39
N HIS A 40 2.79 0.26 -18.72
CA HIS A 40 1.82 0.93 -17.86
C HIS A 40 0.45 0.25 -17.89
N ALA A 41 0.08 -0.32 -19.04
CA ALA A 41 -1.14 -1.08 -19.22
C ALA A 41 -1.05 -2.39 -18.44
N ILE A 42 0.05 -3.14 -18.61
CA ILE A 42 0.40 -4.34 -17.82
C ILE A 42 0.34 -4.03 -16.32
N LYS A 43 0.98 -2.93 -15.87
CA LYS A 43 0.93 -2.52 -14.46
C LYS A 43 -0.51 -2.28 -14.00
N THR A 44 -1.34 -1.63 -14.81
CA THR A 44 -2.74 -1.35 -14.47
C THR A 44 -3.58 -2.63 -14.41
N HIS A 45 -3.37 -3.55 -15.37
CA HIS A 45 -3.97 -4.89 -15.42
C HIS A 45 -3.63 -5.68 -14.15
N HIS A 46 -2.36 -5.71 -13.73
CA HIS A 46 -1.93 -6.32 -12.48
C HIS A 46 -2.36 -5.55 -11.23
N THR A 47 -2.58 -4.24 -11.29
CA THR A 47 -3.03 -3.47 -10.11
C THR A 47 -4.50 -3.75 -9.79
N ASN A 48 -5.26 -4.38 -10.70
CA ASN A 48 -6.56 -4.95 -10.39
C ASN A 48 -6.47 -6.26 -9.59
N ASP A 49 -5.26 -6.77 -9.29
CA ASP A 49 -5.02 -7.81 -8.28
C ASP A 49 -5.27 -7.22 -6.89
N LYS A 50 -6.52 -7.29 -6.43
CA LYS A 50 -6.92 -6.81 -5.10
C LYS A 50 -6.18 -7.53 -3.96
N LEU A 51 -5.55 -8.67 -4.24
CA LEU A 51 -4.86 -9.55 -3.31
C LEU A 51 -3.46 -9.89 -3.83
N GLN A 52 -2.42 -9.42 -3.14
CA GLN A 52 -1.03 -9.84 -3.41
C GLN A 52 -0.66 -10.96 -2.43
N LEU A 53 -0.11 -12.08 -2.89
CA LEU A 53 0.21 -13.20 -2.00
C LEU A 53 1.32 -12.85 -0.99
N TYR A 54 1.29 -13.48 0.18
CA TYR A 54 2.40 -13.36 1.12
C TYR A 54 3.64 -14.08 0.60
N GLU A 55 4.77 -13.37 0.62
CA GLU A 55 6.08 -13.97 0.29
C GLU A 55 6.60 -14.91 1.38
N SER A 56 6.09 -14.78 2.60
CA SER A 56 6.53 -15.57 3.74
C SER A 56 5.49 -15.62 4.87
N GLU A 57 5.63 -16.63 5.72
CA GLU A 57 4.96 -16.73 7.01
C GLU A 57 5.18 -15.48 7.89
N PRO A 58 4.28 -15.17 8.84
CA PRO A 58 4.46 -14.03 9.72
C PRO A 58 5.76 -14.15 10.52
N LYS A 59 6.54 -13.07 10.55
CA LYS A 59 7.85 -13.00 11.22
C LYS A 59 7.77 -12.42 12.64
N SER A 60 6.58 -12.01 13.08
CA SER A 60 6.35 -11.47 14.42
C SER A 60 4.94 -11.79 14.91
N GLU A 61 4.76 -11.76 16.22
CA GLU A 61 3.43 -11.89 16.85
C GLU A 61 2.46 -10.84 16.33
N TYR A 62 2.93 -9.61 16.12
CA TYR A 62 2.13 -8.54 15.54
C TYR A 62 1.66 -8.89 14.11
N GLN A 63 2.57 -9.39 13.27
CA GLN A 63 2.19 -9.82 11.92
C GLN A 63 1.19 -10.97 11.97
N ALA A 64 1.40 -11.95 12.85
CA ALA A 64 0.44 -13.03 13.06
C ALA A 64 -0.94 -12.49 13.48
N LYS A 65 -0.99 -11.57 14.46
CA LYS A 65 -2.22 -10.92 14.93
C LYS A 65 -2.93 -10.14 13.81
N MET A 66 -2.19 -9.36 13.03
CA MET A 66 -2.79 -8.58 11.94
C MET A 66 -3.30 -9.47 10.79
N ARG A 67 -2.65 -10.63 10.56
CA ARG A 67 -3.11 -11.64 9.59
C ARG A 67 -4.25 -12.50 10.13
N SER A 68 -4.42 -12.60 11.45
CA SER A 68 -5.37 -13.50 12.10
C SER A 68 -6.77 -12.90 12.20
N LYS A 69 -7.58 -13.10 11.16
CA LYS A 69 -8.99 -13.46 11.35
C LYS A 69 -9.27 -14.59 10.36
N ASN A 70 -9.53 -15.78 10.91
CA ASN A 70 -9.68 -17.08 10.23
C ASN A 70 -8.41 -17.79 9.72
N ASN A 71 -7.18 -17.31 9.97
CA ASN A 71 -5.92 -18.00 9.60
C ASN A 71 -5.83 -18.45 8.12
N GLN A 72 -6.61 -17.81 7.24
CA GLN A 72 -6.79 -18.18 5.82
C GLN A 72 -6.43 -17.04 4.87
N SER A 73 -5.94 -15.90 5.38
CA SER A 73 -5.46 -14.83 4.53
C SER A 73 -4.18 -15.29 3.83
N VAL A 74 -4.29 -15.59 2.54
CA VAL A 74 -3.17 -15.99 1.69
C VAL A 74 -2.40 -14.79 1.13
N GLY A 75 -2.86 -13.56 1.39
CA GLY A 75 -2.28 -12.35 0.84
C GLY A 75 -2.71 -11.04 1.50
N VAL A 76 -2.18 -9.95 0.97
CA VAL A 76 -2.33 -8.58 1.40
C VAL A 76 -3.22 -7.80 0.43
N MET A 77 -4.22 -7.08 0.96
CA MET A 77 -5.10 -6.22 0.18
C MET A 77 -4.76 -4.74 0.39
N ASN A 78 -5.10 -3.90 -0.58
CA ASN A 78 -4.78 -2.46 -0.56
C ASN A 78 -3.28 -2.16 -0.39
N HIS A 79 -2.38 -3.07 -0.81
CA HIS A 79 -0.93 -2.81 -0.83
C HIS A 79 -0.53 -2.01 -2.08
N ILE A 80 -1.05 -0.78 -2.14
CA ILE A 80 -0.84 0.16 -3.25
C ILE A 80 -0.10 1.41 -2.74
N CYS A 81 0.89 1.86 -3.52
CA CYS A 81 1.70 3.03 -3.22
C CYS A 81 1.39 4.17 -4.19
N ARG A 82 1.52 5.40 -3.72
CA ARG A 82 1.48 6.59 -4.58
C ARG A 82 2.68 6.58 -5.53
N ALA A 83 2.44 6.95 -6.79
CA ALA A 83 3.50 7.25 -7.74
C ALA A 83 4.13 8.62 -7.44
N HIS A 84 5.44 8.70 -7.54
CA HIS A 84 6.22 9.92 -7.27
C HIS A 84 6.99 10.33 -8.51
N ASN A 85 7.26 11.64 -8.65
CA ASN A 85 8.09 12.14 -9.73
C ASN A 85 9.58 11.81 -9.49
N GLU A 86 10.40 11.89 -10.53
CA GLU A 86 11.83 11.53 -10.48
C GLU A 86 12.60 12.31 -9.40
N LYS A 87 12.26 13.59 -9.20
CA LYS A 87 12.96 14.41 -8.22
C LYS A 87 12.65 13.96 -6.79
N ASP A 88 11.42 13.54 -6.52
CA ASP A 88 11.02 13.00 -5.20
C ASP A 88 11.68 11.65 -4.95
N LEU A 89 11.76 10.80 -5.99
CA LEU A 89 12.48 9.53 -5.91
C LEU A 89 13.98 9.74 -5.63
N ALA A 90 14.61 10.75 -6.25
CA ALA A 90 16.00 11.11 -5.96
C ALA A 90 16.18 11.54 -4.50
N ILE A 91 15.25 12.32 -3.94
CA ILE A 91 15.27 12.67 -2.52
C ILE A 91 15.12 11.42 -1.65
N PHE A 92 14.19 10.53 -2.00
CA PHE A 92 13.98 9.31 -1.23
C PHE A 92 15.28 8.53 -1.16
N GLU A 93 15.94 8.29 -2.30
CA GLU A 93 17.20 7.55 -2.38
C GLU A 93 18.33 8.15 -1.52
N MET A 94 18.39 9.47 -1.39
CA MET A 94 19.41 10.17 -0.59
C MET A 94 19.13 10.13 0.92
N LEU A 95 17.86 10.02 1.35
CA LEU A 95 17.53 10.07 2.77
C LEU A 95 17.87 8.72 3.44
N PRO A 96 18.71 8.71 4.49
CA PRO A 96 18.90 7.53 5.33
C PRO A 96 17.67 7.28 6.23
N GLN A 97 17.56 6.10 6.83
CA GLN A 97 16.50 5.82 7.81
C GLN A 97 16.50 6.86 8.94
N GLY A 98 15.33 7.42 9.25
CA GLY A 98 15.17 8.52 10.21
C GLY A 98 15.53 9.91 9.68
N GLY A 99 16.12 10.00 8.49
CA GLY A 99 16.50 11.26 7.86
C GLY A 99 15.31 12.15 7.52
N LYS A 100 15.52 13.45 7.59
CA LYS A 100 14.54 14.51 7.33
C LYS A 100 15.00 15.42 6.18
N TYR A 101 14.08 16.25 5.71
CA TYR A 101 14.33 17.16 4.60
C TYR A 101 15.50 18.12 4.84
N LYS A 102 15.64 18.64 6.06
CA LYS A 102 16.77 19.51 6.44
C LYS A 102 18.15 18.86 6.31
N ASP A 103 18.21 17.53 6.37
CA ASP A 103 19.47 16.77 6.30
C ASP A 103 19.98 16.61 4.85
N LEU A 104 19.17 17.03 3.87
CA LEU A 104 19.55 16.99 2.46
C LEU A 104 20.56 18.08 2.10
N PRO A 105 21.41 17.86 1.09
CA PRO A 105 22.23 18.91 0.49
C PRO A 105 21.38 20.06 -0.07
N GLU A 106 21.87 21.29 0.05
CA GLU A 106 21.14 22.48 -0.42
C GLU A 106 20.81 22.43 -1.92
N SER A 107 21.68 21.78 -2.72
CA SER A 107 21.51 21.64 -4.17
C SER A 107 20.26 20.85 -4.59
N VAL A 108 19.71 20.01 -3.70
CA VAL A 108 18.50 19.22 -3.97
C VAL A 108 17.26 19.76 -3.24
N LYS A 109 17.45 20.72 -2.33
CA LYS A 109 16.33 21.38 -1.65
C LYS A 109 15.57 22.28 -2.65
N ARG A 110 14.27 22.24 -2.52
CA ARG A 110 13.24 22.95 -3.30
C ARG A 110 12.37 23.83 -2.41
N TYR A 111 12.27 23.47 -1.14
CA TYR A 111 11.54 24.20 -0.11
C TYR A 111 12.56 24.75 0.88
N ARG A 112 12.20 25.87 1.50
CA ARG A 112 13.01 26.40 2.60
C ARG A 112 12.88 25.48 3.80
N ASP A 113 14.00 25.07 4.34
CA ASP A 113 14.09 24.14 5.46
C ASP A 113 13.88 24.79 6.83
N ASP A 114 13.86 26.13 6.91
CA ASP A 114 13.45 26.89 8.09
C ASP A 114 11.95 26.76 8.41
N ILE A 115 11.13 26.45 7.40
CA ILE A 115 9.66 26.32 7.52
C ILE A 115 9.20 24.89 7.25
N PHE A 116 9.87 24.17 6.36
CA PHE A 116 9.48 22.83 5.91
C PHE A 116 10.55 21.78 6.21
N ASP A 117 11.12 21.83 7.42
CA ASP A 117 12.22 20.96 7.86
C ASP A 117 11.84 19.47 7.86
N ASP A 118 10.55 19.16 8.01
CA ASP A 118 9.97 17.83 8.18
C ASP A 118 9.10 17.38 7.01
N LYS A 119 9.13 18.10 5.88
CA LYS A 119 8.31 17.79 4.70
C LYS A 119 8.58 16.40 4.11
N TYR A 120 9.85 16.00 4.10
CA TYR A 120 10.29 14.66 3.70
C TYR A 120 10.87 13.97 4.92
N LYS A 121 10.41 12.75 5.20
CA LYS A 121 10.90 11.96 6.33
C LYS A 121 10.90 10.48 5.98
N ARG A 122 12.01 9.80 6.28
CA ARG A 122 12.14 8.36 6.10
C ARG A 122 11.93 7.63 7.41
N LEU A 123 11.01 6.67 7.42
CA LEU A 123 10.72 5.83 8.57
C LEU A 123 11.95 4.99 8.94
N LYS A 124 11.98 4.50 10.19
CA LYS A 124 13.06 3.69 10.74
C LYS A 124 12.49 2.41 11.36
N TRP A 125 13.08 1.26 11.06
CA TRP A 125 12.50 -0.05 11.41
C TRP A 125 12.25 -0.28 12.91
N ASN A 126 13.10 0.28 13.76
CA ASN A 126 13.08 0.03 15.20
C ASN A 126 12.61 1.24 16.01
N GLU A 127 11.90 2.17 15.37
CA GLU A 127 11.31 3.32 16.02
C GLU A 127 9.83 3.46 15.65
N PRO A 128 9.00 4.07 16.51
CA PRO A 128 7.62 4.35 16.17
C PRO A 128 7.52 5.22 14.91
N SER A 129 6.50 4.96 14.10
CA SER A 129 6.09 5.95 13.09
C SER A 129 5.70 7.25 13.77
N TRP A 130 5.96 8.36 13.10
CA TRP A 130 5.27 9.61 13.42
C TRP A 130 3.77 9.46 13.19
N THR A 131 3.00 10.38 13.78
CA THR A 131 1.54 10.41 13.68
C THR A 131 1.10 10.37 12.22
N LEU A 132 0.31 9.34 11.88
CA LEU A 132 -0.31 9.23 10.57
C LEU A 132 -1.45 10.24 10.48
N THR A 133 -1.37 11.17 9.53
CA THR A 133 -2.38 12.22 9.35
C THR A 133 -3.16 12.01 8.06
N ALA A 134 -4.38 12.55 8.00
CA ALA A 134 -5.18 12.55 6.78
C ALA A 134 -4.52 13.31 5.60
N HIS A 135 -3.46 14.10 5.86
CA HIS A 135 -2.67 14.74 4.81
C HIS A 135 -1.98 13.74 3.88
N MET A 136 -1.85 12.47 4.29
CA MET A 136 -1.42 11.37 3.41
C MET A 136 -2.22 11.31 2.08
N GLN A 137 -3.46 11.80 2.10
CA GLN A 137 -4.29 11.92 0.90
C GLN A 137 -3.66 12.83 -0.18
N LYS A 138 -2.91 13.86 0.23
CA LYS A 138 -2.26 14.81 -0.68
C LYS A 138 -0.95 14.24 -1.18
N ASP A 139 -0.08 13.92 -0.23
CA ASP A 139 1.21 13.33 -0.49
C ASP A 139 1.63 12.43 0.68
N CYS A 140 2.61 11.57 0.44
CA CYS A 140 3.13 10.67 1.47
C CYS A 140 4.63 10.94 1.71
N LEU A 141 5.07 12.19 1.54
CA LEU A 141 6.48 12.57 1.57
C LEU A 141 7.08 12.44 2.97
N ALA A 142 6.26 12.65 4.00
CA ALA A 142 6.64 12.40 5.39
C ALA A 142 6.66 10.91 5.76
N TYR A 143 6.27 9.99 4.87
CA TYR A 143 6.14 8.56 5.20
C TYR A 143 6.86 7.71 4.15
N ILE A 144 8.17 7.94 4.01
CA ILE A 144 9.02 7.17 3.09
C ILE A 144 9.34 5.81 3.72
N HIS A 145 9.20 4.73 2.93
CA HIS A 145 9.49 3.37 3.38
C HIS A 145 10.93 3.27 3.90
N PRO A 146 11.24 2.54 5.00
CA PRO A 146 12.57 2.57 5.60
C PRO A 146 13.73 2.23 4.64
N THR A 147 13.54 1.27 3.74
CA THR A 147 14.62 0.76 2.86
C THR A 147 14.35 0.90 1.37
N GLN A 148 13.13 1.27 0.96
CA GLN A 148 12.74 1.29 -0.45
C GLN A 148 12.59 2.73 -0.92
N THR A 149 12.80 2.98 -2.21
CA THR A 149 12.65 4.30 -2.84
C THR A 149 11.18 4.53 -3.22
N ARG A 150 10.32 4.53 -2.21
CA ARG A 150 8.87 4.80 -2.33
C ARG A 150 8.31 5.29 -1.00
N SER A 151 7.14 5.91 -1.02
CA SER A 151 6.35 6.09 0.19
C SER A 151 5.74 4.76 0.66
N ILE A 152 5.24 4.74 1.89
CA ILE A 152 4.44 3.62 2.38
C ILE A 152 3.16 3.43 1.55
N SER A 153 2.68 2.20 1.53
CA SER A 153 1.40 1.83 0.92
C SER A 153 0.22 2.16 1.84
N VAL A 154 -0.99 2.16 1.28
CA VAL A 154 -2.23 2.26 2.07
C VAL A 154 -2.26 1.18 3.15
N ARG A 155 -1.94 -0.08 2.81
CA ARG A 155 -1.90 -1.17 3.79
C ARG A 155 -0.84 -0.99 4.86
N GLU A 156 0.35 -0.49 4.53
CA GLU A 156 1.39 -0.22 5.53
C GLU A 156 0.93 0.86 6.51
N ALA A 157 0.29 1.93 6.03
CA ALA A 157 -0.32 2.94 6.89
C ALA A 157 -1.45 2.37 7.76
N ALA A 158 -2.31 1.54 7.18
CA ALA A 158 -3.39 0.86 7.91
C ALA A 158 -2.85 -0.06 9.01
N ARG A 159 -1.77 -0.82 8.73
CA ARG A 159 -1.10 -1.66 9.73
C ARG A 159 -0.45 -0.85 10.83
N LEU A 160 0.11 0.32 10.54
CA LEU A 160 0.62 1.23 11.59
C LEU A 160 -0.53 1.77 12.47
N GLN A 161 -1.72 1.99 11.90
CA GLN A 161 -2.96 2.26 12.64
C GLN A 161 -3.60 1.00 13.23
N SER A 162 -2.93 -0.16 13.22
CA SER A 162 -3.44 -1.44 13.75
C SER A 162 -4.72 -1.99 13.14
N PHE A 163 -5.05 -1.58 11.91
CA PHE A 163 -6.09 -2.24 11.15
C PHE A 163 -5.65 -3.65 10.75
N PRO A 164 -6.47 -4.67 11.03
CA PRO A 164 -6.16 -6.03 10.62
C PRO A 164 -6.27 -6.18 9.10
N GLU A 165 -5.65 -7.22 8.56
CA GLU A 165 -5.51 -7.39 7.11
C GLU A 165 -6.86 -7.54 6.40
N HIS A 166 -7.79 -8.25 7.02
CA HIS A 166 -9.13 -8.50 6.47
C HIS A 166 -10.00 -7.23 6.39
N PHE A 167 -9.57 -6.12 7.00
CA PHE A 167 -10.24 -4.83 6.86
C PHE A 167 -9.88 -4.23 5.51
N VAL A 168 -10.85 -4.13 4.61
CA VAL A 168 -10.67 -3.64 3.24
C VAL A 168 -11.19 -2.20 3.14
N PHE A 169 -10.38 -1.32 2.56
CA PHE A 169 -10.80 0.02 2.18
C PHE A 169 -11.30 -0.03 0.73
N ASP A 170 -12.58 0.26 0.52
CA ASP A 170 -13.21 0.31 -0.80
C ASP A 170 -13.46 1.76 -1.23
N ALA A 171 -12.39 2.42 -1.67
CA ALA A 171 -12.42 3.81 -2.11
C ALA A 171 -11.23 4.10 -3.04
N PRO A 172 -11.21 5.20 -3.80
CA PRO A 172 -10.00 5.60 -4.50
C PRO A 172 -8.81 5.78 -3.53
N MET A 173 -7.59 5.45 -3.96
CA MET A 173 -6.37 5.45 -3.11
C MET A 173 -6.21 6.72 -2.24
N THR A 174 -6.45 7.90 -2.83
CA THR A 174 -6.43 9.19 -2.10
C THR A 174 -7.36 9.19 -0.89
N LYS A 175 -8.59 8.67 -1.07
CA LYS A 175 -9.58 8.56 -0.01
C LYS A 175 -9.25 7.47 0.99
N MET A 176 -8.64 6.36 0.56
CA MET A 176 -8.14 5.35 1.49
C MET A 176 -7.12 5.93 2.48
N PHE A 177 -6.14 6.71 2.00
CA PHE A 177 -5.17 7.37 2.88
C PHE A 177 -5.82 8.38 3.85
N GLU A 178 -6.81 9.14 3.37
CA GLU A 178 -7.60 10.05 4.23
C GLU A 178 -8.33 9.28 5.35
N LEU A 179 -9.00 8.18 4.99
CA LEU A 179 -9.72 7.34 5.95
C LEU A 179 -8.77 6.76 7.00
N VAL A 180 -7.63 6.21 6.59
CA VAL A 180 -6.60 5.68 7.51
C VAL A 180 -6.09 6.78 8.44
N GLY A 181 -5.78 7.97 7.90
CA GLY A 181 -5.26 9.08 8.70
C GLY A 181 -6.26 9.69 9.68
N ASN A 182 -7.56 9.64 9.39
CA ASN A 182 -8.63 10.13 10.29
C ASN A 182 -9.10 9.07 11.30
N SER A 183 -8.68 7.81 11.15
CA SER A 183 -9.16 6.70 11.97
C SER A 183 -8.49 6.66 13.34
N VAL A 184 -9.24 6.16 14.33
CA VAL A 184 -8.69 5.76 15.64
C VAL A 184 -8.19 4.31 15.54
N PRO A 185 -6.97 3.98 16.03
CA PRO A 185 -6.43 2.63 15.92
C PRO A 185 -7.31 1.57 16.61
N PRO A 186 -7.67 0.45 15.96
CA PRO A 186 -8.49 -0.61 16.58
C PRO A 186 -7.92 -1.17 17.88
N LEU A 187 -6.61 -1.38 17.99
CA LEU A 187 -6.00 -1.89 19.23
C LEU A 187 -6.11 -0.89 20.39
N LEU A 188 -6.12 0.41 20.10
CA LEU A 188 -6.34 1.43 21.14
C LEU A 188 -7.78 1.36 21.66
N VAL A 189 -8.77 1.26 20.77
CA VAL A 189 -10.19 1.14 21.16
C VAL A 189 -10.45 -0.17 21.90
N GLU A 190 -9.84 -1.27 21.45
CA GLU A 190 -9.90 -2.58 22.13
C GLU A 190 -9.39 -2.47 23.57
N ALA A 191 -8.23 -1.84 23.78
CA ALA A 191 -7.68 -1.63 25.12
C ALA A 191 -8.61 -0.78 26.01
N ILE A 192 -9.15 0.31 25.48
CA ILE A 192 -10.10 1.17 26.23
C ILE A 192 -11.38 0.43 26.61
N ALA A 193 -11.89 -0.46 25.74
CA ALA A 193 -13.14 -1.18 25.98
C ALA A 193 -13.02 -2.32 27.00
N LEU A 194 -11.79 -2.73 27.34
CA LEU A 194 -11.50 -3.80 28.29
C LEU A 194 -11.17 -3.29 29.70
N GLU A 195 -11.04 -1.98 29.88
CA GLU A 195 -10.92 -1.29 31.17
C GLU A 195 -12.29 -1.10 31.82
#